data_AF-A0A8C3C055-F1
#
_entry.id   AF-A0A8C3C055-F1
#
_cell.length_a   1.000
_cell.length_b   1.000
_cell.length_c   1.000
_cell.angle_alpha   90.00
_cell.angle_beta   90.00
_cell.angle_gamma   90.00
#
_symmetry.space_group_name_H-M   'P 1'
#
loop_
_entity.id
_entity.type
_entity.pdbx_description
1 polymer ?
#
loop_
_entity_poly.entity_id
_entity_poly.type
_entity_poly.pdbx_seq_one_letter_code
_entity_poly.pdbx_strand_id
1 'polypeptide(L)'
;MLEEDSDETCWNNLENFRVKLISVIDPSRITPYLRQCQVINHDDEEQVLNDPSLVMRKRKAGVLLDILQRTGRKGFEAFMESLELYYPQLYKKITGKDPSRVFSMILDTAGESGLSQLLMSEIMKLQRTVQEERQKAQELTVWLHTKENTIREMWVRDSLLRKHQERAQKMKEERDSLSKELRKCKDENYDLAMSYAKQSEEKSAALMKNRDLLLEIDHLKHSLMKAEDDCKLERKHTMKLKHAIEQRPSHEVMWEIQQEKELLLAKNQELENTLQVGGGDWIWNPKNQILERRKLMNTVYNLRRELRRAEVLQDKYAEEKEMLELQCTSLRKDTQMYKKRIEAVLQQLEEVASERDQALLIREQFYTQYSKNLVERDTYRKQIRELGERCDEMQLQLFQKESQLLATEAKLKRLQLELPALVCLWGCRVRGVGKLSSGRECGLANEELAEKERRRMKDCFERYRRKRAMRRVPKGQHHEADWENTTGSDNTDTEGS
;
A
#
# COMPACT_ATOMS: atom_id res chain seq x y z
N MET A 1 -67.50 -85.89 -34.35
CA MET A 1 -68.27 -84.66 -34.11
C MET A 1 -68.41 -84.27 -32.64
N LEU A 2 -67.86 -85.01 -31.65
CA LEU A 2 -67.92 -84.60 -30.22
C LEU A 2 -66.60 -84.00 -29.67
N GLU A 3 -65.48 -84.12 -30.38
CA GLU A 3 -64.17 -83.56 -29.93
C GLU A 3 -63.98 -82.09 -30.32
N GLU A 4 -64.50 -81.65 -31.47
CA GLU A 4 -64.40 -80.26 -31.94
C GLU A 4 -65.16 -79.27 -31.02
N ASP A 5 -66.32 -79.69 -30.49
CA ASP A 5 -67.12 -78.86 -29.55
C ASP A 5 -66.39 -78.60 -28.22
N SER A 6 -65.52 -79.52 -27.78
CA SER A 6 -64.74 -79.36 -26.55
C SER A 6 -63.62 -78.33 -26.71
N ASP A 7 -63.00 -78.26 -27.89
CA ASP A 7 -61.82 -77.45 -28.16
C ASP A 7 -62.17 -75.97 -28.34
N GLU A 8 -63.29 -75.69 -29.03
CA GLU A 8 -63.81 -74.32 -29.17
C GLU A 8 -64.24 -73.74 -27.82
N THR A 9 -64.80 -74.57 -26.94
CA THR A 9 -65.26 -74.15 -25.60
C THR A 9 -64.10 -73.66 -24.71
N CYS A 10 -62.91 -74.28 -24.81
CA CYS A 10 -61.74 -73.89 -24.01
C CYS A 10 -61.17 -72.51 -24.40
N TRP A 11 -61.03 -72.26 -25.70
CA TRP A 11 -60.55 -70.96 -26.20
C TRP A 11 -61.57 -69.84 -26.00
N ASN A 12 -62.87 -70.11 -26.14
CA ASN A 12 -63.94 -69.15 -25.87
C ASN A 12 -63.92 -68.66 -24.41
N ASN A 13 -63.59 -69.53 -23.46
CA ASN A 13 -63.43 -69.15 -22.06
C ASN A 13 -62.20 -68.24 -21.84
N LEU A 14 -61.10 -68.49 -22.56
CA LEU A 14 -59.88 -67.67 -22.48
C LEU A 14 -60.05 -66.30 -23.13
N GLU A 15 -60.85 -66.22 -24.20
CA GLU A 15 -61.13 -65.00 -24.95
C GLU A 15 -61.79 -63.93 -24.06
N ASN A 16 -62.62 -64.33 -23.10
CA ASN A 16 -63.17 -63.44 -22.06
C ASN A 16 -62.10 -62.71 -21.23
N PHE A 17 -60.86 -63.22 -21.20
CA PHE A 17 -59.72 -62.62 -20.50
C PHE A 17 -58.68 -62.00 -21.45
N ARG A 18 -58.93 -61.96 -22.77
CA ARG A 18 -57.95 -61.52 -23.78
C ARG A 18 -57.31 -60.16 -23.48
N VAL A 19 -58.12 -59.14 -23.18
CA VAL A 19 -57.62 -57.78 -22.86
C VAL A 19 -56.61 -57.80 -21.71
N LYS A 20 -56.88 -58.63 -20.70
CA LYS A 20 -56.03 -58.76 -19.52
C LYS A 20 -54.77 -59.56 -19.85
N LEU A 21 -54.89 -60.65 -20.61
CA LEU A 21 -53.76 -61.45 -21.09
C LEU A 21 -52.77 -60.59 -21.88
N ILE A 22 -53.24 -59.91 -22.93
CA ILE A 22 -52.37 -59.07 -23.78
C ILE A 22 -51.78 -57.87 -23.01
N SER A 23 -52.43 -57.41 -21.94
CA SER A 23 -51.92 -56.29 -21.14
C SER A 23 -50.73 -56.67 -20.27
N VAL A 24 -50.55 -57.94 -19.90
CA VAL A 24 -49.53 -58.40 -18.94
C VAL A 24 -48.45 -59.24 -19.62
N ILE A 25 -48.81 -60.05 -20.60
CA ILE A 25 -47.91 -61.03 -21.22
C ILE A 25 -46.82 -60.34 -22.04
N ASP A 26 -45.59 -60.84 -21.87
CA ASP A 26 -44.46 -60.56 -22.73
C ASP A 26 -44.16 -61.81 -23.57
N PRO A 27 -44.45 -61.76 -24.88
CA PRO A 27 -44.24 -62.90 -25.76
C PRO A 27 -42.84 -63.47 -25.72
N SER A 28 -41.80 -62.63 -25.54
CA SER A 28 -40.40 -63.05 -25.48
C SER A 28 -40.09 -64.06 -24.37
N ARG A 29 -40.90 -64.09 -23.31
CA ARG A 29 -40.76 -65.04 -22.20
C ARG A 29 -41.46 -66.37 -22.46
N ILE A 30 -42.50 -66.36 -23.28
CA ILE A 30 -43.40 -67.50 -23.45
C ILE A 30 -43.11 -68.27 -24.76
N THR A 31 -42.78 -67.58 -25.86
CA THR A 31 -42.52 -68.21 -27.17
C THR A 31 -41.44 -69.30 -27.13
N PRO A 32 -40.36 -69.21 -26.33
CA PRO A 32 -39.36 -70.27 -26.31
C PRO A 32 -39.92 -71.59 -25.74
N TYR A 33 -40.82 -71.51 -24.77
CA TYR A 33 -41.50 -72.68 -24.19
C TYR A 33 -42.52 -73.27 -25.17
N LEU A 34 -43.33 -72.42 -25.80
CA LEU A 34 -44.33 -72.87 -26.78
C LEU A 34 -43.70 -73.53 -28.01
N ARG A 35 -42.52 -73.06 -28.44
CA ARG A 35 -41.75 -73.68 -29.52
C ARG A 35 -41.22 -75.05 -29.10
N GLN A 36 -40.79 -75.21 -27.85
CA GLN A 36 -40.33 -76.50 -27.31
C GLN A 36 -41.48 -77.52 -27.22
N CYS A 37 -42.68 -77.07 -26.89
CA CYS A 37 -43.89 -77.89 -26.93
C CYS A 37 -44.40 -78.20 -28.35
N GLN A 38 -43.71 -77.74 -29.40
CA GLN A 38 -44.10 -77.91 -30.80
C GLN A 38 -45.54 -77.44 -31.07
N VAL A 39 -45.90 -76.29 -30.50
CA VAL A 39 -47.19 -75.63 -30.74
C VAL A 39 -47.03 -74.48 -31.72
N ILE A 40 -45.91 -73.77 -31.64
CA ILE A 40 -45.54 -72.72 -32.60
C ILE A 40 -44.21 -73.09 -33.24
N ASN A 41 -44.01 -72.68 -34.50
CA ASN A 41 -42.78 -72.91 -35.22
C ASN A 41 -41.79 -71.74 -35.05
N HIS A 42 -40.57 -71.89 -35.58
CA HIS A 42 -39.57 -70.81 -35.54
C HIS A 42 -40.06 -69.54 -36.25
N ASP A 43 -40.73 -69.71 -37.40
CA ASP A 43 -41.27 -68.60 -38.18
C ASP A 43 -42.36 -67.84 -37.41
N ASP A 44 -43.22 -68.56 -36.66
CA ASP A 44 -44.24 -67.95 -35.80
C ASP A 44 -43.60 -67.16 -34.66
N GLU A 45 -42.54 -67.69 -34.04
CA GLU A 45 -41.76 -67.00 -33.00
C GLU A 45 -41.08 -65.74 -33.55
N GLU A 46 -40.46 -65.83 -34.73
CA GLU A 46 -39.81 -64.69 -35.38
C GLU A 46 -40.84 -63.61 -35.77
N GLN A 47 -42.00 -64.00 -36.30
CA GLN A 47 -43.10 -63.08 -36.61
C GLN A 47 -43.55 -62.34 -35.35
N VAL A 48 -43.76 -63.05 -34.23
CA VAL A 48 -44.24 -62.42 -33.00
C VAL A 48 -43.18 -61.51 -32.36
N LEU A 49 -41.90 -61.90 -32.39
CA LEU A 49 -40.83 -61.17 -31.69
C LEU A 49 -40.22 -60.05 -32.52
N ASN A 50 -40.05 -60.24 -33.83
CA ASN A 50 -39.21 -59.38 -34.67
C ASN A 50 -39.98 -58.64 -35.79
N ASP A 51 -41.28 -58.89 -35.99
CA ASP A 51 -42.07 -58.14 -36.97
C ASP A 51 -42.09 -56.63 -36.64
N PRO A 52 -41.55 -55.76 -37.54
CA PRO A 52 -41.56 -54.31 -37.34
C PRO A 52 -42.96 -53.71 -37.19
N SER A 53 -44.00 -54.38 -37.71
CA SER A 53 -45.40 -53.94 -37.60
C SER A 53 -45.97 -54.08 -36.18
N LEU A 54 -45.36 -54.93 -35.36
CA LEU A 54 -45.79 -55.24 -34.00
C LEU A 54 -44.96 -54.51 -32.93
N VAL A 55 -44.78 -53.19 -33.06
CA VAL A 55 -43.96 -52.37 -32.12
C VAL A 55 -44.41 -52.51 -30.66
N MET A 56 -45.72 -52.60 -30.42
CA MET A 56 -46.28 -52.64 -29.07
C MET A 56 -46.37 -54.07 -28.53
N ARG A 57 -45.82 -54.32 -27.34
CA ARG A 57 -45.91 -55.62 -26.64
C ARG A 57 -47.34 -56.18 -26.59
N LYS A 58 -48.36 -55.33 -26.37
CA LYS A 58 -49.77 -55.76 -26.35
C LYS A 58 -50.23 -56.34 -27.70
N ARG A 59 -49.76 -55.77 -28.82
CA ARG A 59 -50.06 -56.27 -30.17
C ARG A 59 -49.34 -57.59 -30.43
N LYS A 60 -48.06 -57.71 -30.05
CA LYS A 60 -47.29 -58.97 -30.10
C LYS A 60 -48.01 -60.09 -29.34
N ALA A 61 -48.49 -59.80 -28.12
CA ALA A 61 -49.24 -60.76 -27.31
C ALA A 61 -50.59 -61.13 -27.93
N GLY A 62 -51.27 -60.19 -28.59
CA GLY A 62 -52.52 -60.47 -29.32
C GLY A 62 -52.30 -61.42 -30.50
N VAL A 63 -51.29 -61.14 -31.34
CA VAL A 63 -50.94 -61.99 -32.48
C VAL A 63 -50.51 -63.38 -32.02
N LEU A 64 -49.75 -63.49 -30.93
CA LEU A 64 -49.38 -64.78 -30.33
C LEU A 64 -50.62 -65.60 -29.94
N LEU A 65 -51.62 -64.98 -29.31
CA LEU A 65 -52.86 -65.67 -28.95
C LEU A 65 -53.62 -66.14 -30.21
N ASP A 66 -53.64 -65.34 -31.27
CA ASP A 66 -54.31 -65.68 -32.53
C ASP A 66 -53.62 -66.86 -33.24
N ILE A 67 -52.30 -66.94 -33.17
CA ILE A 67 -51.52 -68.07 -33.68
C ILE A 67 -51.84 -69.33 -32.86
N LEU A 68 -51.83 -69.23 -31.53
CA LEU A 68 -52.07 -70.37 -30.65
C LEU A 68 -53.51 -70.90 -30.77
N GLN A 69 -54.49 -70.04 -30.98
CA GLN A 69 -55.88 -70.47 -31.18
C GLN A 69 -56.03 -71.42 -32.38
N ARG A 70 -55.23 -71.23 -33.45
CA ARG A 70 -55.23 -72.09 -34.65
C ARG A 70 -54.65 -73.48 -34.41
N THR A 71 -53.97 -73.67 -33.29
CA THR A 71 -53.31 -74.94 -32.93
C THR A 71 -54.19 -75.83 -32.04
N GLY A 72 -55.44 -75.41 -31.78
CA GLY A 72 -56.46 -76.20 -31.09
C GLY A 72 -56.14 -76.43 -29.61
N ARG A 73 -56.57 -77.58 -29.08
CA ARG A 73 -56.40 -77.93 -27.66
C ARG A 73 -54.95 -78.01 -27.20
N LYS A 74 -54.06 -78.51 -28.05
CA LYS A 74 -52.62 -78.62 -27.75
C LYS A 74 -52.02 -77.25 -27.45
N GLY A 75 -52.41 -76.22 -28.21
CA GLY A 75 -51.95 -74.86 -27.96
C GLY A 75 -52.56 -74.21 -26.73
N PHE A 76 -53.82 -74.54 -26.43
CA PHE A 76 -54.45 -74.10 -25.19
C PHE A 76 -53.69 -74.65 -23.98
N GLU A 77 -53.45 -75.96 -23.93
CA GLU A 77 -52.76 -76.62 -22.83
C GLU A 77 -51.31 -76.11 -22.67
N ALA A 78 -50.54 -75.99 -23.77
CA ALA A 78 -49.19 -75.43 -23.73
C ALA A 78 -49.16 -73.96 -23.28
N PHE A 79 -50.15 -73.17 -23.71
CA PHE A 79 -50.28 -71.78 -23.29
C PHE A 79 -50.60 -71.69 -21.79
N MET A 80 -51.50 -72.53 -21.29
CA MET A 80 -51.85 -72.58 -19.87
C MET A 80 -50.66 -72.99 -18.99
N GLU A 81 -49.89 -73.99 -19.39
CA GLU A 81 -48.63 -74.35 -18.71
C GLU A 81 -47.61 -73.20 -18.71
N SER A 82 -47.47 -72.51 -19.85
CA SER A 82 -46.57 -71.36 -19.95
C SER A 82 -46.98 -70.19 -19.03
N LEU A 83 -48.29 -70.00 -18.84
CA LEU A 83 -48.83 -69.04 -17.89
C LEU A 83 -48.60 -69.47 -16.44
N GLU A 84 -48.75 -70.76 -16.12
CA GLU A 84 -48.41 -71.28 -14.78
C GLU A 84 -46.94 -71.03 -14.43
N LEU A 85 -46.05 -71.17 -15.42
CA LEU A 85 -44.61 -71.02 -15.27
C LEU A 85 -44.18 -69.56 -15.13
N TYR A 86 -44.51 -68.72 -16.12
CA TYR A 86 -43.98 -67.36 -16.22
C TYR A 86 -44.89 -66.30 -15.59
N TYR A 87 -46.19 -66.59 -15.45
CA TYR A 87 -47.19 -65.64 -14.96
C TYR A 87 -48.17 -66.28 -13.96
N PRO A 88 -47.69 -66.85 -12.84
CA PRO A 88 -48.51 -67.64 -11.92
C PRO A 88 -49.72 -66.88 -11.35
N GLN A 89 -49.58 -65.58 -11.13
CA GLN A 89 -50.67 -64.71 -10.65
C GLN A 89 -51.73 -64.45 -11.71
N LEU A 90 -51.33 -64.41 -12.99
CA LEU A 90 -52.25 -64.23 -14.11
C LEU A 90 -53.05 -65.51 -14.34
N TYR A 91 -52.37 -66.66 -14.30
CA TYR A 91 -52.99 -67.98 -14.40
C TYR A 91 -54.09 -68.17 -13.35
N LYS A 92 -53.76 -67.98 -12.06
CA LYS A 92 -54.71 -68.14 -10.94
C LYS A 92 -55.95 -67.25 -11.10
N LYS A 93 -55.77 -66.05 -11.65
CA LYS A 93 -56.86 -65.09 -11.87
C LYS A 93 -57.74 -65.41 -13.09
N ILE A 94 -57.33 -66.33 -13.96
CA ILE A 94 -58.08 -66.72 -15.16
C ILE A 94 -58.77 -68.07 -14.94
N THR A 95 -58.09 -69.03 -14.31
CA THR A 95 -58.63 -70.38 -14.07
C THR A 95 -59.27 -70.56 -12.70
N GLY A 96 -58.96 -69.69 -11.73
CA GLY A 96 -59.35 -69.86 -10.32
C GLY A 96 -58.57 -70.95 -9.58
N LYS A 97 -57.63 -71.64 -10.24
CA LYS A 97 -56.84 -72.74 -9.69
C LYS A 97 -55.44 -72.27 -9.29
N ASP A 98 -54.85 -72.93 -8.29
CA ASP A 98 -53.45 -72.69 -7.95
C ASP A 98 -52.51 -73.27 -9.02
N PRO A 99 -51.43 -72.55 -9.42
CA PRO A 99 -50.48 -73.04 -10.41
C PRO A 99 -49.78 -74.30 -9.92
N SER A 100 -49.90 -75.38 -10.69
CA SER A 100 -49.30 -76.68 -10.39
C SER A 100 -47.86 -76.78 -10.89
N ARG A 101 -47.50 -75.98 -11.92
CA ARG A 101 -46.18 -75.94 -12.57
C ARG A 101 -45.71 -77.33 -13.04
N VAL A 102 -46.66 -78.12 -13.53
CA VAL A 102 -46.39 -79.40 -14.16
C VAL A 102 -46.07 -79.16 -15.63
N PHE A 103 -45.01 -79.80 -16.10
CA PHE A 103 -44.49 -79.67 -17.47
C PHE A 103 -45.00 -80.80 -18.36
N SER A 104 -46.29 -81.11 -18.30
CA SER A 104 -46.87 -82.26 -19.01
C SER A 104 -46.62 -82.18 -20.52
N MET A 105 -46.84 -81.02 -21.14
CA MET A 105 -46.72 -80.88 -22.59
C MET A 105 -45.28 -81.06 -23.10
N ILE A 106 -44.29 -80.49 -22.42
CA ILE A 106 -42.88 -80.62 -22.85
C ILE A 106 -42.35 -82.03 -22.57
N LEU A 107 -42.86 -82.69 -21.52
CA LEU A 107 -42.50 -84.08 -21.20
C LEU A 107 -43.11 -85.04 -22.22
N ASP A 108 -44.35 -84.83 -22.63
CA ASP A 108 -45.03 -85.65 -23.64
C ASP A 108 -44.42 -85.45 -25.05
N THR A 109 -43.91 -84.25 -25.35
CA THR A 109 -43.35 -83.93 -26.67
C THR A 109 -41.85 -84.19 -26.78
N ALA A 110 -41.06 -83.93 -25.74
CA ALA A 110 -39.60 -83.98 -25.78
C ALA A 110 -38.96 -84.94 -24.75
N GLY A 111 -39.75 -85.50 -23.82
CA GLY A 111 -39.27 -86.39 -22.77
C GLY A 111 -38.45 -85.71 -21.67
N GLU A 112 -38.21 -86.42 -20.57
CA GLU A 112 -37.44 -85.94 -19.40
C GLU A 112 -36.00 -85.53 -19.77
N SER A 113 -35.38 -86.26 -20.70
CA SER A 113 -34.05 -85.95 -21.23
C SER A 113 -34.03 -84.65 -22.03
N GLY A 114 -35.10 -84.36 -22.79
CA GLY A 114 -35.23 -83.12 -23.56
C GLY A 114 -35.36 -81.89 -22.65
N LEU A 115 -36.22 -81.97 -21.63
CA LEU A 115 -36.38 -80.91 -20.64
C LEU A 115 -35.06 -80.63 -19.88
N SER A 116 -34.34 -81.68 -19.47
CA SER A 116 -33.08 -81.55 -18.75
C SER A 116 -31.99 -80.86 -19.59
N GLN A 117 -31.89 -81.20 -20.88
CA GLN A 117 -30.95 -80.56 -21.81
C GLN A 117 -31.27 -79.08 -22.02
N LEU A 118 -32.55 -78.72 -22.15
CA LEU A 118 -33.00 -77.34 -22.28
C LEU A 118 -32.64 -76.51 -21.06
N LEU A 119 -32.98 -77.00 -19.86
CA LEU A 119 -32.63 -76.34 -18.60
C LEU A 119 -31.11 -76.17 -18.46
N MET A 120 -30.32 -77.18 -18.80
CA MET A 120 -28.86 -77.08 -18.75
C MET A 120 -28.34 -76.02 -19.73
N SER A 121 -28.87 -75.98 -20.96
CA SER A 121 -28.48 -74.98 -21.97
C SER A 121 -28.81 -73.55 -21.52
N GLU A 122 -29.95 -73.35 -20.86
CA GLU A 122 -30.40 -72.05 -20.39
C GLU A 122 -29.59 -71.59 -19.16
N ILE A 123 -29.27 -72.51 -18.24
CA ILE A 123 -28.33 -72.26 -17.15
C ILE A 123 -26.95 -71.85 -17.70
N MET A 124 -26.44 -72.53 -18.73
CA MET A 124 -25.16 -72.16 -19.34
C MET A 124 -25.19 -70.79 -20.03
N LYS A 125 -26.31 -70.40 -20.65
CA LYS A 125 -26.47 -69.06 -21.22
C LYS A 125 -26.50 -67.99 -20.12
N LEU A 126 -27.32 -68.19 -19.08
CA LEU A 126 -27.39 -67.27 -17.94
C LEU A 126 -26.06 -67.14 -17.22
N GLN A 127 -25.29 -68.22 -17.10
CA GLN A 127 -23.96 -68.16 -16.50
C GLN A 127 -22.97 -67.37 -17.36
N ARG A 128 -23.06 -67.47 -18.69
CA ARG A 128 -22.27 -66.64 -19.61
C ARG A 128 -22.64 -65.17 -19.51
N THR A 129 -23.93 -64.82 -19.52
CA THR A 129 -24.36 -63.41 -19.42
C THR A 129 -23.93 -62.81 -18.08
N VAL A 130 -24.07 -63.53 -16.96
CA VAL A 130 -23.57 -63.07 -15.65
C VAL A 130 -22.06 -62.84 -15.66
N GLN A 131 -21.29 -63.70 -16.35
CA GLN A 131 -19.84 -63.55 -16.44
C GLN A 131 -19.43 -62.35 -17.30
N GLU A 132 -20.11 -62.13 -18.44
CA GLU A 132 -19.90 -60.97 -19.30
C GLU A 132 -20.23 -59.66 -18.57
N GLU A 133 -21.35 -59.61 -17.85
CA GLU A 133 -21.73 -58.43 -17.05
C GLU A 133 -20.72 -58.17 -15.92
N ARG A 134 -20.15 -59.22 -15.31
CA ARG A 134 -19.05 -59.06 -14.34
C ARG A 134 -17.79 -58.49 -14.97
N GLN A 135 -17.43 -58.92 -16.18
CA GLN A 135 -16.27 -58.38 -16.90
C GLN A 135 -16.48 -56.90 -17.24
N LYS A 136 -17.65 -56.54 -17.79
CA LYS A 136 -18.01 -55.14 -18.07
C LYS A 136 -17.96 -54.27 -16.81
N ALA A 137 -18.47 -54.77 -15.69
CA ALA A 137 -18.42 -54.04 -14.42
C ALA A 137 -16.97 -53.81 -13.93
N GLN A 138 -16.08 -54.78 -14.12
CA GLN A 138 -14.65 -54.64 -13.80
C GLN A 138 -13.97 -53.61 -14.69
N GLU A 139 -14.21 -53.66 -16.01
CA GLU A 139 -13.68 -52.69 -16.97
C GLU A 139 -14.13 -51.25 -16.65
N LEU A 140 -15.42 -51.07 -16.37
CA LEU A 140 -15.97 -49.77 -15.96
C LEU A 140 -15.36 -49.29 -14.64
N THR A 141 -15.09 -50.19 -13.70
CA THR A 141 -14.44 -49.85 -12.44
C THR A 141 -13.02 -49.35 -12.66
N VAL A 142 -12.21 -50.03 -13.48
CA VAL A 142 -10.86 -49.57 -13.84
C VAL A 142 -10.93 -48.22 -14.55
N TRP A 143 -11.87 -48.07 -15.50
CA TRP A 143 -12.07 -46.82 -16.22
C TRP A 143 -12.40 -45.66 -15.27
N LEU A 144 -13.32 -45.84 -14.32
CA LEU A 144 -13.64 -44.83 -13.30
C LEU A 144 -12.40 -44.42 -12.48
N HIS A 145 -11.62 -45.39 -12.00
CA HIS A 145 -10.39 -45.10 -11.25
C HIS A 145 -9.38 -44.31 -12.09
N THR A 146 -9.26 -44.60 -13.39
CA THR A 146 -8.38 -43.81 -14.27
C THR A 146 -8.86 -42.37 -14.40
N LYS A 147 -10.17 -42.15 -14.55
CA LYS A 147 -10.76 -40.80 -14.63
C LYS A 147 -10.58 -40.03 -13.33
N GLU A 148 -10.81 -40.65 -12.17
CA GLU A 148 -10.55 -40.02 -10.88
C GLU A 148 -9.08 -39.60 -10.70
N ASN A 149 -8.13 -40.45 -11.10
CA ASN A 149 -6.72 -40.12 -11.05
C ASN A 149 -6.41 -38.89 -11.93
N THR A 150 -6.95 -38.84 -13.15
CA THR A 150 -6.77 -37.67 -14.03
C THR A 150 -7.36 -36.38 -13.43
N ILE A 151 -8.51 -36.47 -12.75
CA ILE A 151 -9.12 -35.32 -12.06
C ILE A 151 -8.21 -34.85 -10.92
N ARG A 152 -7.65 -35.76 -10.11
CA ARG A 152 -6.73 -35.41 -9.02
C ARG A 152 -5.47 -34.73 -9.55
N GLU A 153 -4.87 -35.24 -10.63
CA GLU A 153 -3.71 -34.60 -11.23
C GLU A 153 -4.02 -33.21 -11.81
N MET A 154 -5.16 -33.07 -12.50
CA MET A 154 -5.63 -31.77 -13.02
C MET A 154 -5.82 -30.76 -11.89
N TRP A 155 -6.36 -31.20 -10.75
CA TRP A 155 -6.56 -30.34 -9.59
C TRP A 155 -5.23 -29.81 -9.00
N VAL A 156 -4.20 -30.66 -8.91
CA VAL A 156 -2.87 -30.22 -8.45
C VAL A 156 -2.24 -29.24 -9.45
N ARG A 157 -2.35 -29.50 -10.75
CA ARG A 157 -1.87 -28.58 -11.80
C ARG A 157 -2.58 -27.23 -11.73
N ASP A 158 -3.90 -27.21 -11.55
CA ASP A 158 -4.68 -25.98 -11.39
C ASP A 158 -4.28 -25.20 -10.13
N SER A 159 -4.09 -25.90 -9.00
CA SER A 159 -3.61 -25.30 -7.76
C SER A 159 -2.23 -24.64 -7.93
N LEU A 160 -1.30 -25.32 -8.62
CA LEU A 160 0.03 -24.80 -8.94
C LEU A 160 -0.04 -23.55 -9.84
N LEU A 161 -0.83 -23.62 -10.93
CA LEU A 161 -1.05 -22.48 -11.83
C LEU A 161 -1.65 -21.28 -11.10
N ARG A 162 -2.64 -21.51 -10.26
CA ARG A 162 -3.26 -20.48 -9.42
C ARG A 162 -2.24 -19.82 -8.51
N LYS A 163 -1.29 -20.58 -7.94
CA LYS A 163 -0.21 -20.04 -7.11
C LYS A 163 0.77 -19.18 -7.90
N HIS A 164 1.15 -19.61 -9.10
CA HIS A 164 1.95 -18.77 -9.99
C HIS A 164 1.21 -17.47 -10.35
N GLN A 165 -0.08 -17.55 -10.64
CA GLN A 165 -0.90 -16.38 -10.96
C GLN A 165 -1.05 -15.42 -9.78
N GLU A 166 -1.25 -15.94 -8.56
CA GLU A 166 -1.27 -15.14 -7.33
C GLU A 166 0.05 -14.38 -7.11
N ARG A 167 1.20 -15.01 -7.40
CA ARG A 167 2.51 -14.34 -7.31
C ARG A 167 2.69 -13.27 -8.36
N ALA A 168 2.35 -13.57 -9.61
CA ALA A 168 2.43 -12.59 -10.68
C ALA A 168 1.56 -11.36 -10.38
N GLN A 169 0.34 -11.59 -9.87
CA GLN A 169 -0.57 -10.52 -9.46
C GLN A 169 0.00 -9.71 -8.28
N LYS A 170 0.61 -10.35 -7.28
CA LYS A 170 1.25 -9.67 -6.15
C LYS A 170 2.40 -8.77 -6.60
N MET A 171 3.29 -9.29 -7.46
CA MET A 171 4.39 -8.49 -8.03
C MET A 171 3.86 -7.32 -8.85
N LYS A 172 2.76 -7.52 -9.58
CA LYS A 172 2.09 -6.48 -10.36
C LYS A 172 1.57 -5.35 -9.45
N GLU A 173 0.88 -5.71 -8.36
CA GLU A 173 0.37 -4.77 -7.35
C GLU A 173 1.48 -3.97 -6.68
N GLU A 174 2.57 -4.61 -6.27
CA GLU A 174 3.74 -3.95 -5.65
C GLU A 174 4.43 -2.98 -6.63
N ARG A 175 4.58 -3.38 -7.89
CA ARG A 175 5.10 -2.50 -8.94
C ARG A 175 4.17 -1.32 -9.22
N ASP A 176 2.86 -1.52 -9.17
CA ASP A 176 1.89 -0.43 -9.32
C ASP A 176 1.90 0.53 -8.12
N SER A 177 2.08 0.04 -6.89
CA SER A 177 2.23 0.90 -5.71
C SER A 177 3.52 1.70 -5.74
N LEU A 178 4.65 1.08 -6.09
CA LEU A 178 5.93 1.78 -6.24
C LEU A 178 5.90 2.82 -7.35
N SER A 179 5.20 2.54 -8.46
CA SER A 179 4.99 3.52 -9.54
C SER A 179 4.20 4.74 -9.08
N LYS A 180 3.19 4.55 -8.20
CA LYS A 180 2.43 5.66 -7.60
C LYS A 180 3.29 6.47 -6.64
N GLU A 181 4.09 5.83 -5.78
CA GLU A 181 5.02 6.51 -4.88
C GLU A 181 6.07 7.31 -5.65
N LEU A 182 6.66 6.73 -6.71
CA LEU A 182 7.59 7.42 -7.58
C LEU A 182 6.97 8.68 -8.21
N ARG A 183 5.70 8.61 -8.62
CA ARG A 183 5.00 9.78 -9.16
C ARG A 183 4.84 10.87 -8.11
N LYS A 184 4.40 10.52 -6.89
CA LYS A 184 4.31 11.48 -5.79
C LYS A 184 5.64 12.15 -5.48
N CYS A 185 6.73 11.38 -5.37
CA CYS A 185 8.05 11.95 -5.14
C CYS A 185 8.52 12.87 -6.27
N LYS A 186 8.12 12.58 -7.53
CA LYS A 186 8.40 13.49 -8.65
C LYS A 186 7.61 14.80 -8.51
N ASP A 187 6.33 14.70 -8.19
CA ASP A 187 5.46 15.87 -8.00
C ASP A 187 6.00 16.76 -6.85
N GLU A 188 6.32 16.16 -5.69
CA GLU A 188 6.95 16.86 -4.55
C GLU A 188 8.28 17.52 -4.92
N ASN A 189 9.11 16.87 -5.74
CA ASN A 189 10.38 17.45 -6.21
C ASN A 189 10.14 18.63 -7.16
N TYR A 190 9.12 18.58 -8.02
CA TYR A 190 8.73 19.72 -8.85
C TYR A 190 8.22 20.88 -8.00
N ASP A 191 7.42 20.62 -6.96
CA ASP A 191 6.93 21.64 -6.05
C ASP A 191 8.07 22.31 -5.26
N LEU A 192 9.05 21.53 -4.81
CA LEU A 192 10.25 22.04 -4.15
C LEU A 192 11.10 22.88 -5.11
N ALA A 193 11.33 22.41 -6.33
CA ALA A 193 12.08 23.16 -7.35
C ALA A 193 11.39 24.49 -7.69
N MET A 194 10.06 24.49 -7.79
CA MET A 194 9.26 25.68 -8.03
C MET A 194 9.37 26.68 -6.86
N SER A 195 9.27 26.16 -5.62
CA SER A 195 9.40 26.98 -4.41
C SER A 195 10.80 27.58 -4.29
N TYR A 196 11.85 26.80 -4.59
CA TYR A 196 13.23 27.28 -4.61
C TYR A 196 13.45 28.36 -5.67
N ALA A 197 12.94 28.16 -6.90
CA ALA A 197 13.02 29.16 -7.95
C ALA A 197 12.36 30.47 -7.52
N LYS A 198 11.16 30.41 -6.94
CA LYS A 198 10.45 31.58 -6.41
C LYS A 198 11.24 32.29 -5.32
N GLN A 199 11.78 31.57 -4.33
CA GLN A 199 12.61 32.16 -3.28
C GLN A 199 13.90 32.79 -3.83
N SER A 200 14.51 32.19 -4.85
CA SER A 200 15.68 32.74 -5.53
C SER A 200 15.36 34.05 -6.26
N GLU A 201 14.21 34.13 -6.92
CA GLU A 201 13.71 35.37 -7.55
C GLU A 201 13.44 36.46 -6.50
N GLU A 202 12.74 36.11 -5.41
CA GLU A 202 12.47 37.03 -4.29
C GLU A 202 13.76 37.54 -3.63
N LYS A 203 14.74 36.66 -3.39
CA LYS A 203 16.08 37.04 -2.90
C LYS A 203 16.76 38.01 -3.85
N SER A 204 16.75 37.72 -5.15
CA SER A 204 17.37 38.58 -6.16
C SER A 204 16.68 39.96 -6.20
N ALA A 205 15.35 40.00 -6.10
CA ALA A 205 14.59 41.24 -6.03
C ALA A 205 14.90 42.05 -4.75
N ALA A 206 15.06 41.38 -3.60
CA ALA A 206 15.47 42.02 -2.35
C ALA A 206 16.89 42.60 -2.44
N LEU A 207 17.83 41.88 -3.06
CA LEU A 207 19.20 42.35 -3.29
C LEU A 207 19.23 43.59 -4.20
N MET A 208 18.44 43.60 -5.28
CA MET A 208 18.32 44.76 -6.16
C MET A 208 17.78 45.98 -5.40
N LYS A 209 16.72 45.82 -4.60
CA LYS A 209 16.19 46.90 -3.75
C LYS A 209 17.23 47.40 -2.73
N ASN A 210 18.01 46.51 -2.13
CA ASN A 210 19.07 46.90 -1.21
C ASN A 210 20.14 47.74 -1.92
N ARG A 211 20.54 47.35 -3.13
CA ARG A 211 21.47 48.11 -3.96
C ARG A 211 20.94 49.51 -4.29
N ASP A 212 19.66 49.62 -4.66
CA ASP A 212 19.02 50.91 -4.92
C ASP A 212 18.99 51.81 -3.68
N LEU A 213 18.66 51.25 -2.51
CA LEU A 213 18.69 51.99 -1.24
C LEU A 213 20.10 52.45 -0.86
N LEU A 214 21.13 51.65 -1.13
CA LEU A 214 22.53 52.06 -0.92
C LEU A 214 22.91 53.25 -1.81
N LEU A 215 22.49 53.22 -3.08
CA LEU A 215 22.71 54.34 -4.00
C LEU A 215 21.99 55.62 -3.52
N GLU A 216 20.77 55.49 -3.00
CA GLU A 216 20.03 56.62 -2.42
C GLU A 216 20.73 57.17 -1.17
N ILE A 217 21.22 56.29 -0.29
CA ILE A 217 21.99 56.70 0.90
C ILE A 217 23.24 57.48 0.49
N ASP A 218 23.98 57.01 -0.51
CA ASP A 218 25.18 57.70 -0.99
C ASP A 218 24.83 59.05 -1.63
N HIS A 219 23.72 59.13 -2.37
CA HIS A 219 23.20 60.38 -2.89
C HIS A 219 22.85 61.37 -1.76
N LEU A 220 22.14 60.91 -0.73
CA LEU A 220 21.77 61.73 0.43
C LEU A 220 23.00 62.18 1.23
N LYS A 221 24.01 61.33 1.41
CA LYS A 221 25.28 61.72 2.05
C LYS A 221 25.99 62.83 1.28
N HIS A 222 26.05 62.73 -0.05
CA HIS A 222 26.65 63.77 -0.89
C HIS A 222 25.86 65.09 -0.79
N SER A 223 24.53 65.01 -0.81
CA SER A 223 23.64 66.17 -0.64
C SER A 223 23.83 66.84 0.72
N LEU A 224 23.89 66.04 1.80
CA LEU A 224 24.17 66.52 3.15
C LEU A 224 25.54 67.20 3.24
N MET A 225 26.59 66.56 2.73
CA MET A 225 27.94 67.13 2.72
C MET A 225 27.99 68.49 2.01
N LYS A 226 27.31 68.60 0.85
CA LYS A 226 27.20 69.87 0.13
C LYS A 226 26.49 70.93 0.96
N ALA A 227 25.36 70.61 1.58
CA ALA A 227 24.62 71.53 2.42
C ALA A 227 25.42 71.97 3.67
N GLU A 228 26.18 71.05 4.27
CA GLU A 228 27.09 71.35 5.38
C GLU A 228 28.22 72.29 4.96
N ASP A 229 28.81 72.09 3.78
CA ASP A 229 29.87 72.95 3.26
C ASP A 229 29.34 74.33 2.89
N ASP A 230 28.17 74.43 2.26
CA ASP A 230 27.47 75.70 2.02
C ASP A 230 27.20 76.43 3.36
N CYS A 231 26.72 75.72 4.39
CA CYS A 231 26.55 76.29 5.73
C CYS A 231 27.87 76.78 6.35
N LYS A 232 28.98 76.05 6.18
CA LYS A 232 30.30 76.49 6.68
C LYS A 232 30.77 77.74 5.95
N LEU A 233 30.55 77.83 4.63
CA LEU A 233 30.90 79.01 3.83
C LEU A 233 30.09 80.22 4.26
N GLU A 234 28.77 80.07 4.43
CA GLU A 234 27.90 81.14 4.94
C GLU A 234 28.32 81.59 6.34
N ARG A 235 28.61 80.67 7.26
CA ARG A 235 29.14 81.01 8.58
C ARG A 235 30.45 81.81 8.50
N LYS A 236 31.39 81.42 7.62
CA LYS A 236 32.62 82.20 7.38
C LYS A 236 32.30 83.59 6.84
N HIS A 237 31.35 83.71 5.92
CA HIS A 237 30.90 84.98 5.37
C HIS A 237 30.26 85.87 6.45
N THR A 238 29.35 85.33 7.26
CA THR A 238 28.74 86.03 8.40
C THR A 238 29.80 86.48 9.41
N MET A 239 30.80 85.66 9.71
CA MET A 239 31.90 86.03 10.62
C MET A 239 32.76 87.15 10.06
N LYS A 240 33.08 87.13 8.75
CA LYS A 240 33.79 88.24 8.10
C LYS A 240 33.00 89.54 8.16
N LEU A 241 31.69 89.49 7.89
CA LEU A 241 30.78 90.63 8.01
C LEU A 241 30.74 91.16 9.44
N LYS A 242 30.57 90.27 10.43
CA LYS A 242 30.59 90.64 11.86
C LYS A 242 31.90 91.32 12.24
N HIS A 243 33.03 90.76 11.83
CA HIS A 243 34.34 91.36 12.08
C HIS A 243 34.48 92.74 11.41
N ALA A 244 34.01 92.90 10.16
CA ALA A 244 34.01 94.20 9.48
C ALA A 244 33.11 95.24 10.19
N ILE A 245 32.00 94.80 10.79
CA ILE A 245 31.14 95.65 11.62
C ILE A 245 31.84 96.02 12.94
N GLU A 246 32.51 95.08 13.60
CA GLU A 246 33.27 95.32 14.84
C GLU A 246 34.50 96.22 14.63
N GLN A 247 35.15 96.14 13.46
CA GLN A 247 36.28 97.00 13.07
C GLN A 247 35.84 98.38 12.56
N ARG A 248 34.53 98.63 12.43
CA ARG A 248 34.04 99.95 12.03
C ARG A 248 34.29 100.95 13.17
N PRO A 249 34.93 102.10 12.91
CA PRO A 249 35.09 103.14 13.93
C PRO A 249 33.72 103.52 14.50
N SER A 250 33.60 103.58 15.82
CA SER A 250 32.36 103.98 16.47
C SER A 250 32.00 105.41 16.03
N HIS A 251 30.71 105.73 16.05
CA HIS A 251 30.23 107.06 15.65
C HIS A 251 30.86 108.18 16.51
N GLU A 252 31.19 107.87 17.76
CA GLU A 252 31.97 108.76 18.65
C GLU A 252 33.39 108.99 18.13
N VAL A 253 34.15 107.93 17.81
CA VAL A 253 35.53 108.08 17.31
C VAL A 253 35.57 108.79 15.95
N MET A 254 34.62 108.52 15.06
CA MET A 254 34.46 109.27 13.81
C MET A 254 34.15 110.76 14.06
N TRP A 255 33.32 111.06 15.05
CA TRP A 255 32.96 112.42 15.42
C TRP A 255 34.14 113.16 16.07
N GLU A 256 34.90 112.49 16.94
CA GLU A 256 36.14 113.02 17.54
C GLU A 256 37.20 113.32 16.48
N ILE A 257 37.44 112.42 15.51
CA ILE A 257 38.38 112.66 14.40
C ILE A 257 37.89 113.80 13.50
N GLN A 258 36.57 113.92 13.29
CA GLN A 258 35.99 115.01 12.52
C GLN A 258 36.14 116.36 13.26
N GLN A 259 35.94 116.36 14.58
CA GLN A 259 36.16 117.54 15.42
C GLN A 259 37.64 117.91 15.46
N GLU A 260 38.56 116.94 15.62
CA GLU A 260 40.02 117.15 15.53
C GLU A 260 40.43 117.67 14.14
N LYS A 261 39.81 117.19 13.07
CA LYS A 261 40.04 117.71 11.71
C LYS A 261 39.60 119.17 11.58
N GLU A 262 38.45 119.55 12.14
CA GLU A 262 37.99 120.94 12.19
C GLU A 262 38.90 121.80 13.07
N LEU A 263 39.37 121.26 14.19
CA LEU A 263 40.32 121.91 15.10
C LEU A 263 41.69 122.08 14.45
N LEU A 264 42.18 121.10 13.69
CA LEU A 264 43.43 121.16 12.94
C LEU A 264 43.32 122.05 11.69
N LEU A 265 42.14 122.17 11.09
CA LEU A 265 41.86 123.17 10.05
C LEU A 265 41.85 124.59 10.65
N ALA A 266 41.24 124.76 11.83
CA ALA A 266 41.31 126.02 12.59
C ALA A 266 42.74 126.33 13.04
N LYS A 267 43.51 125.33 13.45
CA LYS A 267 44.93 125.48 13.83
C LYS A 267 45.85 125.72 12.63
N ASN A 268 45.52 125.22 11.44
CA ASN A 268 46.20 125.62 10.20
C ASN A 268 45.89 127.07 9.82
N GLN A 269 44.66 127.55 10.05
CA GLN A 269 44.30 128.96 9.91
C GLN A 269 44.95 129.86 10.99
N GLU A 270 45.17 129.34 12.20
CA GLU A 270 45.93 130.03 13.26
C GLU A 270 47.45 129.96 13.03
N LEU A 271 47.99 128.90 12.42
CA LEU A 271 49.42 128.78 12.09
C LEU A 271 49.82 129.57 10.82
N GLU A 272 48.85 129.97 9.98
CA GLU A 272 49.01 131.05 8.99
C GLU A 272 49.08 132.46 9.63
N ASN A 273 48.81 132.59 10.94
CA ASN A 273 48.92 133.84 11.69
C ASN A 273 49.83 133.70 12.93
N THR A 274 51.07 134.20 12.76
CA THR A 274 52.04 134.58 13.80
C THR A 274 52.75 133.47 14.59
N LEU A 275 54.01 133.24 14.18
CA LEU A 275 55.12 132.65 14.92
C LEU A 275 56.08 133.78 15.34
N GLN A 276 56.40 133.89 16.64
CA GLN A 276 57.62 134.45 17.30
C GLN A 276 57.23 134.94 18.72
N VAL A 277 57.95 134.74 19.83
CA VAL A 277 59.32 134.31 20.17
C VAL A 277 59.35 133.99 21.68
N GLY A 278 60.23 133.04 22.05
CA GLY A 278 61.12 132.98 23.24
C GLY A 278 60.59 133.31 24.65
N GLY A 279 61.07 132.71 25.73
CA GLY A 279 62.28 131.95 25.96
C GLY A 279 62.72 132.15 27.42
N GLY A 280 63.24 131.08 28.04
CA GLY A 280 64.11 131.11 29.22
C GLY A 280 63.45 131.19 30.61
N ASP A 281 64.09 130.76 31.70
CA ASP A 281 65.23 129.86 31.89
C ASP A 281 65.38 129.64 33.43
N TRP A 282 66.02 128.53 33.83
CA TRP A 282 66.54 128.13 35.16
C TRP A 282 65.58 127.99 36.37
N ILE A 283 65.68 126.85 37.07
CA ILE A 283 66.19 126.75 38.46
C ILE A 283 66.29 125.27 38.89
N TRP A 284 67.44 124.95 39.47
CA TRP A 284 67.94 123.63 39.86
C TRP A 284 67.56 123.26 41.31
N ASN A 285 67.19 121.98 41.49
CA ASN A 285 67.05 121.18 42.73
C ASN A 285 65.96 121.53 43.77
N PRO A 286 65.48 120.58 44.63
CA PRO A 286 65.82 119.16 44.80
C PRO A 286 64.54 118.28 44.95
N LYS A 287 64.03 117.67 43.87
CA LYS A 287 62.83 116.79 43.93
C LYS A 287 63.10 115.32 43.58
N ASN A 288 64.36 114.89 43.58
CA ASN A 288 64.71 113.49 43.30
C ASN A 288 64.25 112.53 44.41
N GLN A 289 63.91 112.98 45.62
CA GLN A 289 63.34 112.08 46.64
C GLN A 289 61.81 112.04 46.62
N ILE A 290 61.13 113.14 46.29
CA ILE A 290 59.65 113.24 46.25
C ILE A 290 59.11 112.64 44.94
N LEU A 291 59.79 112.85 43.81
CA LEU A 291 59.42 112.25 42.53
C LEU A 291 59.69 110.75 42.53
N GLU A 292 60.81 110.29 43.10
CA GLU A 292 61.09 108.87 43.28
C GLU A 292 60.09 108.23 44.27
N ARG A 293 59.70 108.91 45.36
CA ARG A 293 58.59 108.45 46.22
C ARG A 293 57.26 108.36 45.47
N ARG A 294 56.93 109.33 44.59
CA ARG A 294 55.69 109.32 43.79
C ARG A 294 55.69 108.23 42.72
N LYS A 295 56.83 108.00 42.05
CA LYS A 295 57.02 106.87 41.13
C LYS A 295 56.93 105.52 41.86
N LEU A 296 57.53 105.41 43.04
CA LEU A 296 57.43 104.22 43.87
C LEU A 296 55.98 103.99 44.34
N MET A 297 55.24 105.05 44.67
CA MET A 297 53.82 104.94 45.04
C MET A 297 52.95 104.52 43.86
N ASN A 298 53.19 105.06 42.65
CA ASN A 298 52.47 104.69 41.43
C ASN A 298 52.79 103.25 40.99
N THR A 299 54.04 102.81 41.12
CA THR A 299 54.43 101.43 40.83
C THR A 299 53.81 100.47 41.84
N VAL A 300 53.82 100.78 43.14
CA VAL A 300 53.11 100.00 44.16
C VAL A 300 51.61 99.92 43.87
N TYR A 301 50.98 101.01 43.44
CA TYR A 301 49.56 101.00 43.06
C TYR A 301 49.28 100.11 41.84
N ASN A 302 50.09 100.23 40.78
CA ASN A 302 49.95 99.40 39.58
C ASN A 302 50.18 97.92 39.88
N LEU A 303 51.22 97.59 40.65
CA LEU A 303 51.51 96.22 41.09
C LEU A 303 50.37 95.65 41.94
N ARG A 304 49.75 96.43 42.83
CA ARG A 304 48.55 96.00 43.59
C ARG A 304 47.32 95.80 42.68
N ARG A 305 47.17 96.61 41.64
CA ARG A 305 46.09 96.45 40.66
C ARG A 305 46.30 95.20 39.81
N GLU A 306 47.53 94.93 39.40
CA GLU A 306 47.91 93.74 38.64
C GLU A 306 47.79 92.47 39.50
N LEU A 307 48.23 92.52 40.76
CA LEU A 307 48.03 91.43 41.72
C LEU A 307 46.55 91.07 41.85
N ARG A 308 45.67 92.06 42.08
CA ARG A 308 44.21 91.81 42.14
C ARG A 308 43.62 91.24 40.86
N ARG A 309 44.12 91.66 39.68
CA ARG A 309 43.69 91.10 38.39
C ARG A 309 44.16 89.66 38.23
N ALA A 310 45.38 89.37 38.65
CA ALA A 310 45.95 88.02 38.63
C ALA A 310 45.19 87.09 39.60
N GLU A 311 44.83 87.57 40.80
CA GLU A 311 43.99 86.84 41.76
C GLU A 311 42.62 86.48 41.16
N VAL A 312 41.93 87.44 40.54
CA VAL A 312 40.62 87.16 39.88
C VAL A 312 40.74 86.17 38.71
N LEU A 313 41.83 86.22 37.95
CA LEU A 313 42.08 85.23 36.88
C LEU A 313 42.40 83.86 37.47
N GLN A 314 43.15 83.81 38.57
CA GLN A 314 43.45 82.57 39.29
C GLN A 314 42.16 81.92 39.79
N ASP A 315 41.24 82.68 40.38
CA ASP A 315 39.94 82.18 40.83
C ASP A 315 39.12 81.62 39.65
N LYS A 316 39.05 82.34 38.53
CA LYS A 316 38.36 81.86 37.31
C LYS A 316 38.97 80.56 36.76
N TYR A 317 40.29 80.47 36.67
CA TYR A 317 40.93 79.25 36.21
C TYR A 317 40.79 78.09 37.20
N ALA A 318 40.67 78.37 38.51
CA ALA A 318 40.35 77.36 39.51
C ALA A 318 38.93 76.81 39.29
N GLU A 319 37.94 77.68 39.10
CA GLU A 319 36.56 77.28 38.78
C GLU A 319 36.47 76.47 37.47
N GLU A 320 37.12 76.93 36.39
CA GLU A 320 37.17 76.21 35.11
C GLU A 320 37.84 74.83 35.25
N LYS A 321 38.92 74.74 36.04
CA LYS A 321 39.59 73.46 36.34
C LYS A 321 38.67 72.51 37.10
N GLU A 322 37.97 72.98 38.13
CA GLU A 322 37.00 72.15 38.88
C GLU A 322 35.87 71.65 37.97
N MET A 323 35.33 72.52 37.11
CA MET A 323 34.32 72.16 36.12
C MET A 323 34.81 71.09 35.14
N LEU A 324 36.02 71.23 34.60
CA LEU A 324 36.63 70.24 33.72
C LEU A 324 36.91 68.92 34.44
N GLU A 325 37.38 68.96 35.69
CA GLU A 325 37.58 67.77 36.51
C GLU A 325 36.27 67.01 36.73
N LEU A 326 35.18 67.73 37.06
CA LEU A 326 33.84 67.15 37.17
C LEU A 326 33.39 66.51 35.84
N GLN A 327 33.56 67.19 34.71
CA GLN A 327 33.25 66.63 33.38
C GLN A 327 34.08 65.36 33.09
N CYS A 328 35.37 65.36 33.38
CA CYS A 328 36.24 64.19 33.23
C CYS A 328 35.84 63.03 34.16
N THR A 329 35.33 63.31 35.37
CA THR A 329 34.80 62.24 36.23
C THR A 329 33.47 61.68 35.71
N SER A 330 32.59 62.52 35.16
CA SER A 330 31.34 62.07 34.54
C SER A 330 31.61 61.16 33.35
N LEU A 331 32.45 61.62 32.40
CA LEU A 331 32.80 60.84 31.21
C LEU A 331 33.48 59.50 31.55
N ARG A 332 34.30 59.47 32.61
CA ARG A 332 34.90 58.22 33.10
C ARG A 332 33.84 57.25 33.63
N LYS A 333 32.85 57.74 34.38
CA LYS A 333 31.73 56.92 34.86
C LYS A 333 30.87 56.41 33.70
N ASP A 334 30.60 57.26 32.71
CA ASP A 334 29.84 56.88 31.52
C ASP A 334 30.56 55.81 30.71
N THR A 335 31.87 55.98 30.48
CA THR A 335 32.72 54.98 29.80
C THR A 335 32.71 53.64 30.54
N GLN A 336 32.81 53.67 31.87
CA GLN A 336 32.74 52.46 32.69
C GLN A 336 31.36 51.79 32.62
N MET A 337 30.28 52.56 32.59
CA MET A 337 28.92 52.04 32.40
C MET A 337 28.74 51.41 31.01
N TYR A 338 29.20 52.05 29.95
CA TYR A 338 29.15 51.48 28.60
C TYR A 338 29.97 50.20 28.49
N LYS A 339 31.16 50.16 29.08
CA LYS A 339 31.98 48.94 29.13
C LYS A 339 31.25 47.79 29.79
N LYS A 340 30.68 48.00 30.99
CA LYS A 340 29.89 46.97 31.69
C LYS A 340 28.67 46.52 30.89
N ARG A 341 28.01 47.45 30.19
CA ARG A 341 26.86 47.14 29.34
C ARG A 341 27.26 46.28 28.14
N ILE A 342 28.38 46.61 27.48
CA ILE A 342 28.91 45.80 26.37
C ILE A 342 29.29 44.40 26.86
N GLU A 343 29.97 44.29 28.01
CA GLU A 343 30.33 43.00 28.62
C GLU A 343 29.09 42.14 28.90
N ALA A 344 28.02 42.73 29.45
CA ALA A 344 26.77 42.01 29.69
C ALA A 344 26.09 41.53 28.39
N VAL A 345 26.09 42.38 27.33
CA VAL A 345 25.52 42.00 26.03
C VAL A 345 26.34 40.88 25.38
N LEU A 346 27.67 40.91 25.50
CA LEU A 346 28.53 39.84 24.99
C LEU A 346 28.28 38.51 25.71
N GLN A 347 28.11 38.53 27.03
CA GLN A 347 27.75 37.33 27.81
C GLN A 347 26.40 36.75 27.35
N GLN A 348 25.40 37.59 27.14
CA GLN A 348 24.09 37.15 26.63
C GLN A 348 24.20 36.56 25.21
N LEU A 349 25.02 37.15 24.34
CA LEU A 349 25.25 36.61 23.00
C LEU A 349 25.94 35.24 23.05
N GLU A 350 26.88 35.04 23.97
CA GLU A 350 27.56 33.76 24.17
C GLU A 350 26.60 32.68 24.70
N GLU A 351 25.72 33.03 25.64
CA GLU A 351 24.66 32.14 26.13
C GLU A 351 23.74 31.71 24.98
N VAL A 352 23.20 32.66 24.20
CA VAL A 352 22.33 32.35 23.05
C VAL A 352 23.04 31.53 21.98
N ALA A 353 24.32 31.81 21.71
CA ALA A 353 25.11 31.02 20.79
C ALA A 353 25.28 29.57 21.30
N SER A 354 25.52 29.39 22.59
CA SER A 354 25.65 28.07 23.21
C SER A 354 24.33 27.28 23.18
N GLU A 355 23.19 27.93 23.42
CA GLU A 355 21.86 27.31 23.33
C GLU A 355 21.53 26.90 21.89
N ARG A 356 21.83 27.75 20.92
CA ARG A 356 21.68 27.44 19.49
C ARG A 356 22.52 26.22 19.10
N ASP A 357 23.78 26.18 19.51
CA ASP A 357 24.69 25.10 19.15
C ASP A 357 24.26 23.77 19.81
N GLN A 358 23.76 23.82 21.05
CA GLN A 358 23.13 22.66 21.70
C GLN A 358 21.87 22.19 20.96
N ALA A 359 21.00 23.11 20.55
CA ALA A 359 19.79 22.77 19.80
C ALA A 359 20.12 22.14 18.44
N LEU A 360 21.14 22.65 17.74
CA LEU A 360 21.64 22.07 16.49
C LEU A 360 22.18 20.66 16.71
N LEU A 361 23.00 20.46 17.74
CA LEU A 361 23.58 19.15 18.07
C LEU A 361 22.50 18.11 18.40
N ILE A 362 21.49 18.48 19.19
CA ILE A 362 20.35 17.60 19.50
C ILE A 362 19.58 17.27 18.22
N ARG A 363 19.33 18.26 17.36
CA ARG A 363 18.64 18.07 16.07
C ARG A 363 19.41 17.11 15.16
N GLU A 364 20.72 17.27 15.04
CA GLU A 364 21.60 16.39 14.26
C GLU A 364 21.61 14.94 14.81
N GLN A 365 21.62 14.78 16.13
CA GLN A 365 21.51 13.46 16.75
C GLN A 365 20.18 12.78 16.39
N PHE A 366 19.06 13.51 16.45
CA PHE A 366 17.76 12.99 16.04
C PHE A 366 17.73 12.62 14.56
N TYR A 367 18.26 13.46 13.66
CA TYR A 367 18.35 13.13 12.24
C TYR A 367 19.21 11.89 11.97
N THR A 368 20.34 11.77 12.68
CA THR A 368 21.22 10.60 12.56
C THR A 368 20.50 9.33 13.03
N GLN A 369 19.79 9.38 14.16
CA GLN A 369 19.00 8.26 14.66
C GLN A 369 17.84 7.91 13.71
N TYR A 370 17.13 8.92 13.19
CA TYR A 370 16.05 8.73 12.24
C TYR A 370 16.53 8.07 10.95
N SER A 371 17.68 8.50 10.42
CA SER A 371 18.33 7.90 9.26
C SER A 371 18.69 6.43 9.51
N LYS A 372 19.31 6.11 10.66
CA LYS A 372 19.59 4.72 11.05
C LYS A 372 18.33 3.86 11.11
N ASN A 373 17.27 4.37 11.76
CA ASN A 373 15.99 3.68 11.88
C ASN A 373 15.33 3.42 10.50
N LEU A 374 15.44 4.36 9.57
CA LEU A 374 14.95 4.19 8.19
C LEU A 374 15.69 3.05 7.47
N VAL A 375 17.02 3.04 7.55
CA VAL A 375 17.85 1.98 6.96
C VAL A 375 17.50 0.63 7.58
N GLU A 376 17.44 0.53 8.91
CA GLU A 376 17.06 -0.71 9.60
C GLU A 376 15.67 -1.19 9.16
N ARG A 377 14.66 -0.29 9.11
CA ARG A 377 13.32 -0.62 8.62
C ARG A 377 13.36 -1.19 7.20
N ASP A 378 14.17 -0.62 6.32
CA ASP A 378 14.29 -1.09 4.95
C ASP A 378 15.03 -2.43 4.85
N THR A 379 16.01 -2.69 5.74
CA THR A 379 16.61 -4.02 5.88
C THR A 379 15.59 -5.06 6.34
N TYR A 380 14.74 -4.76 7.32
CA TYR A 380 13.68 -5.67 7.76
C TYR A 380 12.64 -5.91 6.66
N ARG A 381 12.25 -4.87 5.92
CA ARG A 381 11.36 -5.02 4.75
C ARG A 381 11.96 -5.95 3.70
N LYS A 382 13.27 -5.85 3.45
CA LYS A 382 13.99 -6.77 2.54
C LYS A 382 13.97 -8.20 3.07
N GLN A 383 14.30 -8.42 4.35
CA GLN A 383 14.25 -9.75 4.98
C GLN A 383 12.84 -10.37 4.92
N ILE A 384 11.78 -9.58 5.15
CA ILE A 384 10.40 -10.05 5.05
C ILE A 384 10.06 -10.49 3.62
N ARG A 385 10.52 -9.74 2.60
CA ARG A 385 10.33 -10.12 1.19
C ARG A 385 11.05 -11.42 0.87
N GLU A 386 12.32 -11.54 1.22
CA GLU A 386 13.13 -12.74 0.99
C GLU A 386 12.55 -13.98 1.69
N LEU A 387 12.13 -13.85 2.95
CA LEU A 387 11.45 -14.93 3.67
C LEU A 387 10.12 -15.28 3.00
N GLY A 388 9.39 -14.29 2.51
CA GLY A 388 8.17 -14.48 1.73
C GLY A 388 8.42 -15.31 0.47
N GLU A 389 9.45 -14.95 -0.30
CA GLU A 389 9.89 -15.66 -1.51
C GLU A 389 10.31 -17.11 -1.21
N ARG A 390 11.08 -17.34 -0.14
CA ARG A 390 11.47 -18.70 0.30
C ARG A 390 10.26 -19.55 0.71
N CYS A 391 9.31 -18.98 1.46
CA CYS A 391 8.08 -19.69 1.82
C CYS A 391 7.30 -20.09 0.57
N ASP A 392 7.22 -19.16 -0.37
CA ASP A 392 6.59 -19.36 -1.66
C ASP A 392 7.30 -20.48 -2.46
N GLU A 393 8.62 -20.44 -2.58
CA GLU A 393 9.39 -21.45 -3.30
C GLU A 393 9.22 -22.85 -2.71
N MET A 394 9.33 -22.99 -1.38
CA MET A 394 9.05 -24.26 -0.70
C MET A 394 7.63 -24.75 -0.97
N GLN A 395 6.64 -23.85 -1.01
CA GLN A 395 5.26 -24.23 -1.31
C GLN A 395 5.10 -24.76 -2.74
N LEU A 396 5.83 -24.22 -3.75
CA LEU A 396 5.82 -24.80 -5.09
C LEU A 396 6.48 -26.18 -5.12
N GLN A 397 7.60 -26.33 -4.43
CA GLN A 397 8.30 -27.61 -4.35
C GLN A 397 7.41 -28.68 -3.72
N LEU A 398 6.65 -28.35 -2.68
CA LEU A 398 5.65 -29.24 -2.10
C LEU A 398 4.61 -29.68 -3.14
N PHE A 399 4.00 -28.76 -3.87
CA PHE A 399 3.02 -29.12 -4.91
C PHE A 399 3.62 -29.98 -6.03
N GLN A 400 4.88 -29.75 -6.41
CA GLN A 400 5.59 -30.59 -7.37
C GLN A 400 5.80 -32.00 -6.82
N LYS A 401 6.21 -32.13 -5.55
CA LYS A 401 6.38 -33.44 -4.89
C LYS A 401 5.07 -34.19 -4.72
N GLU A 402 3.99 -33.50 -4.34
CA GLU A 402 2.64 -34.07 -4.28
C GLU A 402 2.19 -34.58 -5.65
N SER A 403 2.42 -33.81 -6.72
CA SER A 403 2.12 -34.25 -8.09
C SER A 403 2.90 -35.50 -8.48
N GLN A 404 4.19 -35.58 -8.13
CA GLN A 404 5.03 -36.77 -8.38
C GLN A 404 4.53 -37.98 -7.59
N LEU A 405 4.19 -37.80 -6.31
CA LEU A 405 3.65 -38.87 -5.45
C LEU A 405 2.36 -39.44 -6.03
N LEU A 406 1.39 -38.59 -6.37
CA LEU A 406 0.13 -39.03 -6.97
C LEU A 406 0.35 -39.80 -8.28
N ALA A 407 1.30 -39.35 -9.11
CA ALA A 407 1.64 -40.06 -10.35
C ALA A 407 2.25 -41.44 -10.07
N THR A 408 3.10 -41.57 -9.06
CA THR A 408 3.67 -42.88 -8.64
C THR A 408 2.62 -43.79 -8.02
N GLU A 409 1.73 -43.27 -7.17
CA GLU A 409 0.61 -44.01 -6.59
C GLU A 409 -0.35 -44.52 -7.69
N ALA A 410 -0.65 -43.69 -8.69
CA ALA A 410 -1.48 -44.09 -9.83
C ALA A 410 -0.82 -45.19 -10.69
N LYS A 411 0.52 -45.20 -10.81
CA LYS A 411 1.25 -46.30 -11.45
C LYS A 411 1.19 -47.58 -10.61
N LEU A 412 1.37 -47.46 -9.29
CA LEU A 412 1.36 -48.60 -8.37
C LEU A 412 -0.03 -49.25 -8.31
N LYS A 413 -1.11 -48.46 -8.27
CA LYS A 413 -2.49 -48.96 -8.35
C LYS A 413 -2.78 -49.71 -9.65
N ARG A 414 -2.22 -49.26 -10.79
CA ARG A 414 -2.34 -49.98 -12.07
C ARG A 414 -1.64 -51.34 -12.02
N LEU A 415 -0.40 -51.39 -11.53
CA LEU A 415 0.34 -52.63 -11.37
C LEU A 415 -0.36 -53.60 -10.39
N GLN A 416 -0.95 -53.08 -9.30
CA GLN A 416 -1.74 -53.89 -8.36
C GLN A 416 -3.01 -54.49 -8.97
N LEU A 417 -3.62 -53.81 -9.95
CA LEU A 417 -4.77 -54.34 -10.70
C LEU A 417 -4.35 -55.36 -11.77
N GLU A 418 -3.10 -55.34 -12.22
CA GLU A 418 -2.53 -56.32 -13.15
C GLU A 418 -2.05 -57.62 -12.43
N LEU A 419 -1.71 -57.56 -11.15
CA LEU A 419 -1.29 -58.74 -10.36
C LEU A 419 -2.33 -59.87 -10.23
N PRO A 420 -3.65 -59.62 -10.10
CA PRO A 420 -4.68 -60.65 -10.10
C PRO A 420 -4.70 -61.51 -11.39
N ALA A 421 -4.19 -61.00 -12.51
CA ALA A 421 -4.09 -61.77 -13.76
C ALA A 421 -2.94 -62.81 -13.73
N LEU A 422 -1.89 -62.57 -12.94
CA LEU A 422 -0.74 -63.47 -12.81
C LEU A 422 -0.91 -64.54 -11.71
N VAL A 423 -1.67 -64.25 -10.66
CA VAL A 423 -1.95 -65.24 -9.59
C VAL A 423 -2.89 -66.36 -10.07
N CYS A 424 -3.74 -66.09 -11.07
CA CYS A 424 -4.56 -67.14 -11.71
C CYS A 424 -3.75 -68.12 -12.58
N LEU A 425 -2.52 -67.78 -13.00
CA LEU A 425 -1.67 -68.65 -13.80
C LEU A 425 -0.85 -69.66 -12.96
N TRP A 426 -0.71 -69.44 -11.64
CA TRP A 426 0.20 -70.23 -10.79
C TRP A 426 -0.45 -70.87 -9.54
N GLY A 427 -1.79 -70.99 -9.47
CA GLY A 427 -2.41 -71.39 -8.21
C GLY A 427 -3.79 -72.05 -8.26
N CYS A 428 -4.03 -73.01 -9.15
CA CYS A 428 -5.17 -73.93 -8.98
C CYS A 428 -4.82 -75.05 -7.98
N ARG A 429 -4.75 -74.70 -6.68
CA ARG A 429 -5.00 -75.61 -5.55
C ARG A 429 -4.98 -74.82 -4.27
N VAL A 430 -6.13 -74.62 -3.65
CA VAL A 430 -6.46 -75.01 -2.27
C VAL A 430 -7.93 -74.66 -2.02
N ARG A 431 -8.73 -75.69 -1.74
CA ARG A 431 -10.04 -75.59 -1.09
C ARG A 431 -9.82 -75.08 0.33
N GLY A 432 -10.53 -74.05 0.74
CA GLY A 432 -10.54 -73.62 2.14
C GLY A 432 -11.29 -72.31 2.34
N VAL A 433 -12.44 -72.41 2.99
CA VAL A 433 -13.36 -71.33 3.35
C VAL A 433 -12.66 -70.31 4.26
N GLY A 434 -12.77 -69.02 3.92
CA GLY A 434 -12.34 -67.91 4.79
C GLY A 434 -12.62 -66.56 4.14
N LYS A 435 -13.69 -65.87 4.60
CA LYS A 435 -14.06 -64.51 4.19
C LYS A 435 -12.87 -63.55 4.34
N LEU A 436 -12.37 -63.00 3.24
CA LEU A 436 -11.61 -61.74 3.25
C LEU A 436 -12.59 -60.57 3.11
N SER A 437 -13.04 -60.06 4.24
CA SER A 437 -13.74 -58.77 4.38
C SER A 437 -12.79 -57.60 4.65
N SER A 438 -11.49 -57.74 4.33
CA SER A 438 -10.46 -56.73 4.64
C SER A 438 -10.28 -55.64 3.57
N GLY A 439 -10.69 -55.88 2.32
CA GLY A 439 -10.44 -54.93 1.20
C GLY A 439 -11.36 -53.71 1.17
N ARG A 440 -12.60 -53.82 1.68
CA ARG A 440 -13.56 -52.69 1.72
C ARG A 440 -13.27 -51.71 2.87
N GLU A 441 -12.79 -52.21 4.01
CA GLU A 441 -12.45 -51.37 5.16
C GLU A 441 -11.18 -50.52 4.93
N CYS A 442 -10.17 -51.07 4.23
CA CYS A 442 -8.98 -50.29 3.85
C CYS A 442 -9.25 -49.18 2.81
N GLY A 443 -10.22 -49.37 1.90
CA GLY A 443 -10.61 -48.36 0.93
C GLY A 443 -11.29 -47.16 1.59
N LEU A 444 -12.24 -47.42 2.50
CA LEU A 444 -12.95 -46.38 3.26
C LEU A 444 -12.02 -45.64 4.23
N ALA A 445 -11.10 -46.35 4.91
CA ALA A 445 -10.13 -45.72 5.81
C ALA A 445 -9.15 -44.78 5.07
N ASN A 446 -8.72 -45.14 3.85
CA ASN A 446 -7.87 -44.29 3.02
C ASN A 446 -8.61 -43.07 2.45
N GLU A 447 -9.88 -43.23 2.09
CA GLU A 447 -10.72 -42.15 1.59
C GLU A 447 -11.03 -41.14 2.72
N GLU A 448 -11.28 -41.63 3.94
CA GLU A 448 -11.50 -40.82 5.14
C GLU A 448 -10.21 -40.09 5.58
N LEU A 449 -9.03 -40.71 5.43
CA LEU A 449 -7.73 -40.07 5.65
C LEU A 449 -7.44 -38.98 4.61
N ALA A 450 -7.69 -39.25 3.33
CA ALA A 450 -7.53 -38.29 2.24
C ALA A 450 -8.50 -37.10 2.37
N GLU A 451 -9.69 -37.33 2.93
CA GLU A 451 -10.66 -36.29 3.18
C GLU A 451 -10.34 -35.47 4.44
N LYS A 452 -9.79 -36.10 5.49
CA LYS A 452 -9.19 -35.41 6.65
C LYS A 452 -8.02 -34.52 6.24
N GLU A 453 -7.15 -35.01 5.36
CA GLU A 453 -6.04 -34.25 4.77
C GLU A 453 -6.54 -33.05 3.96
N ARG A 454 -7.56 -33.23 3.11
CA ARG A 454 -8.21 -32.12 2.39
C ARG A 454 -8.82 -31.08 3.32
N ARG A 455 -9.49 -31.49 4.40
CA ARG A 455 -10.08 -30.58 5.40
C ARG A 455 -9.00 -29.81 6.16
N ARG A 456 -7.91 -30.47 6.57
CA ARG A 456 -6.75 -29.83 7.20
C ARG A 456 -6.08 -28.82 6.28
N MET A 457 -5.92 -29.16 5.00
CA MET A 457 -5.32 -28.27 4.00
C MET A 457 -6.20 -27.05 3.74
N LYS A 458 -7.53 -27.24 3.66
CA LYS A 458 -8.52 -26.16 3.54
C LYS A 458 -8.49 -25.21 4.75
N ASP A 459 -8.48 -25.76 5.97
CA ASP A 459 -8.39 -24.98 7.21
C ASP A 459 -7.06 -24.21 7.35
N CYS A 460 -5.94 -24.79 6.92
CA CYS A 460 -4.65 -24.12 6.85
C CYS A 460 -4.68 -22.94 5.86
N PHE A 461 -5.31 -23.12 4.70
CA PHE A 461 -5.52 -22.05 3.73
C PHE A 461 -6.44 -20.95 4.27
N GLU A 462 -7.54 -21.31 4.96
CA GLU A 462 -8.47 -20.36 5.57
C GLU A 462 -7.78 -19.55 6.70
N ARG A 463 -6.97 -20.20 7.56
CA ARG A 463 -6.17 -19.54 8.59
C ARG A 463 -5.09 -18.63 8.00
N TYR A 464 -4.45 -19.04 6.91
CA TYR A 464 -3.47 -18.20 6.19
C TYR A 464 -4.14 -16.96 5.59
N ARG A 465 -5.31 -17.14 4.96
CA ARG A 465 -6.12 -16.05 4.39
C ARG A 465 -6.59 -15.06 5.47
N ARG A 466 -7.08 -15.55 6.62
CA ARG A 466 -7.48 -14.73 7.78
C ARG A 466 -6.28 -14.00 8.40
N LYS A 467 -5.13 -14.66 8.59
CA LYS A 467 -3.89 -14.00 9.05
C LYS A 467 -3.40 -12.92 8.09
N ARG A 468 -3.65 -13.05 6.79
CA ARG A 468 -3.32 -12.04 5.77
C ARG A 468 -4.31 -10.87 5.75
N ALA A 469 -5.60 -11.13 5.95
CA ALA A 469 -6.62 -10.07 6.09
C ALA A 469 -6.34 -9.16 7.30
N MET A 470 -5.90 -9.74 8.42
CA MET A 470 -5.51 -8.98 9.62
C MET A 470 -4.24 -8.11 9.41
N ARG A 471 -3.37 -8.47 8.44
CA ARG A 471 -2.20 -7.66 8.04
C ARG A 471 -2.52 -6.59 6.99
N ARG A 472 -3.71 -6.66 6.37
CA ARG A 472 -4.22 -5.72 5.35
C ARG A 472 -5.20 -4.70 5.92
N VAL A 473 -5.49 -4.70 7.24
CA VAL A 473 -6.19 -3.58 7.86
C VAL A 473 -5.34 -2.33 7.65
N PRO A 474 -5.87 -1.28 7.00
CA PRO A 474 -5.14 -0.03 6.89
C PRO A 474 -4.87 0.46 8.31
N LYS A 475 -3.60 0.69 8.68
CA LYS A 475 -3.28 1.61 9.77
C LYS A 475 -3.64 3.02 9.29
N GLY A 476 -4.95 3.27 9.16
CA GLY A 476 -5.52 4.60 9.02
C GLY A 476 -5.73 5.16 10.42
N GLN A 477 -4.62 5.49 11.07
CA GLN A 477 -4.55 6.45 12.16
C GLN A 477 -3.09 6.85 12.23
N HIS A 478 -2.77 7.88 11.45
CA HIS A 478 -1.63 8.72 11.75
C HIS A 478 -1.80 9.17 13.19
N HIS A 479 -0.85 8.82 14.07
CA HIS A 479 -0.59 9.66 15.21
C HIS A 479 0.02 10.94 14.63
N GLU A 480 -0.80 11.97 14.48
CA GLU A 480 -0.34 13.36 14.54
C GLU A 480 0.45 13.49 15.84
N ALA A 481 1.76 13.47 15.72
CA ALA A 481 2.59 14.15 16.70
C ALA A 481 2.49 15.61 16.30
N ASP A 482 1.62 16.35 17.01
CA ASP A 482 1.63 17.80 17.05
C ASP A 482 3.03 18.25 17.45
N TRP A 483 3.85 18.59 16.45
CA TRP A 483 5.00 19.43 16.66
C TRP A 483 4.51 20.85 16.43
N GLU A 484 4.11 21.49 17.52
CA GLU A 484 3.82 22.91 17.55
C GLU A 484 4.98 23.66 16.90
N ASN A 485 4.67 24.37 15.82
CA ASN A 485 5.57 25.33 15.19
C ASN A 485 5.90 26.41 16.20
N THR A 486 7.06 26.30 16.85
CA THR A 486 7.62 27.40 17.61
C THR A 486 8.28 28.36 16.62
N THR A 487 7.51 29.38 16.28
CA THR A 487 7.92 30.64 15.66
C THR A 487 9.23 31.14 16.27
N GLY A 488 10.24 31.43 15.46
CA GLY A 488 11.52 31.88 16.01
C GLY A 488 12.51 32.40 14.97
N SER A 489 12.26 33.62 14.47
CA SER A 489 13.24 34.63 14.08
C SER A 489 14.40 34.18 13.17
N ASP A 490 14.19 34.35 11.87
CA ASP A 490 15.25 34.39 10.86
C ASP A 490 16.08 35.68 11.03
N ASN A 491 17.30 35.54 11.53
CA ASN A 491 18.38 36.51 11.37
C ASN A 491 19.65 35.72 11.09
N THR A 492 20.00 35.56 9.82
CA THR A 492 21.33 35.09 9.41
C THR A 492 21.92 36.08 8.41
N ASP A 493 22.65 37.05 8.96
CA ASP A 493 23.79 37.63 8.30
C ASP A 493 24.90 36.56 8.29
N THR A 494 25.32 36.17 7.10
CA THR A 494 26.61 35.51 6.89
C THR A 494 27.37 36.30 5.83
N GLU A 495 28.29 37.13 6.32
CA GLU A 495 29.47 37.58 5.58
C GLU A 495 30.39 36.38 5.31
N GLY A 496 30.99 36.34 4.11
CA GLY A 496 32.14 35.46 3.86
C GLY A 496 32.49 35.25 2.39
N SER A 497 33.52 35.99 1.95
CA SER A 497 34.48 35.71 0.84
C SER A 497 34.00 35.69 -0.61
#